data_AF-A0AAE3KW11-F1
#
_entry.id   AF-A0AAE3KW11-F1
#
_cell.length_a   1.000
_cell.length_b   1.000
_cell.length_c   1.000
_cell.angle_alpha   90.00
_cell.angle_beta   90.00
_cell.angle_gamma   90.00
#
_symmetry.space_group_name_H-M   'P 1'
#
loop_
_entity.id
_entity.type
_entity.pdbx_description
1 polymer ?
#
loop_
_entity_poly.entity_id
_entity_poly.type
_entity_poly.pdbx_seq_one_letter_code
_entity_poly.pdbx_strand_id
1 'polypeptide(L)'
;MKKVVMYTLSTCPWCMRAKKFFRERDIPFEYIDYDKADEETRRSIREDCLSHGEEMSFPFVKIGEDVVVGYNPQRYSSLLNLPER
;
A
#
# COMPACT_ATOMS: atom_id res chain seq x y z
N MET A 1 -4.84 -15.04 7.07
CA MET A 1 -5.15 -13.68 6.57
C MET A 1 -3.87 -13.06 6.07
N LYS A 2 -3.86 -12.43 4.89
CA LYS A 2 -2.66 -11.75 4.37
C LYS A 2 -2.50 -10.42 5.09
N LYS A 3 -1.28 -10.11 5.54
CA LYS A 3 -0.96 -8.81 6.15
C LYS A 3 -0.87 -7.76 5.04
N VAL A 4 -1.66 -6.69 5.14
CA VAL A 4 -1.64 -5.58 4.19
C VAL A 4 -0.93 -4.40 4.84
N VAL A 5 0.16 -3.94 4.25
CA VAL A 5 0.91 -2.76 4.68
C VAL A 5 0.97 -1.78 3.51
N MET A 6 0.70 -0.52 3.77
CA MET A 6 0.53 0.48 2.72
C MET A 6 1.35 1.73 2.99
N TYR A 7 2.34 2.02 2.15
CA TYR A 7 3.03 3.29 2.19
C TYR A 7 2.26 4.32 1.36
N THR A 8 1.95 5.44 2.00
CA THR A 8 1.08 6.47 1.46
C THR A 8 1.66 7.85 1.64
N LEU A 9 1.16 8.80 0.88
CA LEU A 9 1.42 10.22 1.08
C LEU A 9 0.13 10.90 1.51
N SER A 10 0.19 11.72 2.55
CA SER A 10 -0.97 12.47 3.05
C SER A 10 -1.54 13.44 2.01
N THR A 11 -0.73 13.88 1.04
CA THR A 11 -1.12 14.78 -0.05
C THR A 11 -1.61 14.05 -1.31
N CYS A 12 -1.54 12.71 -1.37
CA CYS A 12 -1.81 11.97 -2.60
C CYS A 12 -3.26 11.45 -2.66
N PRO A 13 -4.08 11.87 -3.65
CA PRO A 13 -5.48 11.48 -3.74
C PRO A 13 -5.66 9.97 -4.00
N TRP A 14 -4.71 9.34 -4.69
CA TRP A 14 -4.71 7.90 -4.96
C TRP A 14 -4.54 7.07 -3.69
N CYS A 15 -3.74 7.54 -2.75
CA CYS A 15 -3.55 6.89 -1.45
C CYS A 15 -4.86 6.86 -0.65
N MET A 16 -5.60 7.97 -0.64
CA MET A 16 -6.90 8.02 0.03
C MET A 16 -7.90 7.04 -0.59
N ARG A 17 -7.93 6.93 -1.93
CA ARG A 17 -8.76 5.94 -2.64
C ARG A 17 -8.39 4.51 -2.26
N ALA A 18 -7.10 4.20 -2.22
CA ALA A 18 -6.61 2.88 -1.77
C ALA A 18 -7.08 2.56 -0.36
N LYS A 19 -6.85 3.46 0.63
CA LYS A 19 -7.28 3.26 2.02
C LYS A 19 -8.80 3.03 2.11
N LYS A 20 -9.58 3.80 1.35
CA LYS A 20 -11.04 3.65 1.31
C LYS A 20 -11.46 2.28 0.78
N PHE A 21 -10.80 1.77 -0.28
CA PHE A 21 -11.10 0.46 -0.86
C PHE A 21 -10.94 -0.70 0.15
N PHE A 22 -9.88 -0.69 0.95
CA PHE A 22 -9.66 -1.72 1.97
C PHE A 22 -10.63 -1.56 3.15
N ARG A 23 -10.91 -0.31 3.56
CA ARG A 23 -11.85 0.00 4.63
C ARG A 23 -13.30 -0.38 4.29
N GLU A 24 -13.73 -0.13 3.06
CA GLU A 24 -15.07 -0.51 2.57
C GLU A 24 -15.27 -2.04 2.54
N ARG A 25 -14.17 -2.80 2.51
CA ARG A 25 -14.18 -4.27 2.52
C ARG A 25 -13.88 -4.87 3.90
N ASP A 26 -13.79 -4.03 4.93
CA ASP A 26 -13.45 -4.44 6.30
C ASP A 26 -12.14 -5.23 6.39
N ILE A 27 -11.17 -4.89 5.55
CA ILE A 27 -9.87 -5.56 5.52
C ILE A 27 -8.96 -4.87 6.51
N PRO A 28 -8.32 -5.58 7.45
CA PRO A 28 -7.31 -4.99 8.30
C PRO A 28 -6.07 -4.66 7.45
N PHE A 29 -5.74 -3.37 7.36
CA PHE A 29 -4.54 -2.88 6.70
C PHE A 29 -3.80 -1.89 7.59
N GLU A 30 -2.48 -1.95 7.56
CA GLU A 30 -1.61 -0.95 8.15
C GLU A 30 -1.23 0.06 7.07
N TYR A 31 -1.13 1.33 7.44
CA TYR A 31 -0.62 2.35 6.53
C TYR A 31 0.37 3.26 7.23
N ILE A 32 1.36 3.72 6.47
CA ILE A 32 2.35 4.69 6.93
C ILE A 32 2.31 5.86 5.98
N ASP A 33 2.14 7.06 6.53
CA ASP A 33 2.21 8.30 5.77
C ASP A 33 3.68 8.73 5.68
N TYR A 34 4.32 8.48 4.53
CA TYR A 34 5.73 8.82 4.27
C TYR A 34 6.05 10.30 4.58
N ASP A 35 5.12 11.20 4.25
CA ASP A 35 5.23 12.63 4.52
C ASP A 35 5.22 12.97 6.03
N LYS A 36 4.54 12.16 6.84
CA LYS A 36 4.46 12.37 8.30
C LYS A 36 5.41 11.49 9.10
N ALA A 37 6.09 10.57 8.44
CA ALA A 37 7.00 9.63 9.07
C ALA A 37 8.37 10.27 9.31
N ASP A 38 9.08 9.76 10.33
CA ASP A 38 10.45 10.14 10.65
C ASP A 38 11.43 9.81 9.51
N GLU A 39 12.59 10.46 9.53
CA GLU A 39 13.63 10.26 8.51
C GLU A 39 14.05 8.79 8.40
N GLU A 40 14.13 8.08 9.54
CA GLU A 40 14.45 6.65 9.56
C GLU A 40 13.40 5.83 8.79
N THR A 41 12.11 6.04 9.08
CA THR A 41 11.03 5.34 8.38
C THR A 41 11.01 5.68 6.89
N ARG A 42 11.24 6.95 6.54
CA ARG A 42 11.37 7.38 5.14
C ARG A 42 12.53 6.67 4.43
N ARG A 43 13.66 6.50 5.12
CA ARG A 43 14.83 5.76 4.60
C ARG A 43 14.47 4.28 4.41
N SER A 44 13.86 3.62 5.40
CA SER A 44 13.43 2.22 5.28
C SER A 44 12.43 2.00 4.14
N ILE A 45 11.43 2.87 3.96
CA ILE A 45 10.47 2.75 2.85
C ILE A 45 11.17 2.87 1.50
N ARG A 46 12.14 3.79 1.40
CA ARG A 46 12.93 3.98 0.19
C ARG A 46 13.75 2.74 -0.13
N GLU A 47 14.43 2.18 0.87
CA GLU A 47 15.20 0.94 0.74
C GLU A 47 14.31 -0.25 0.39
N ASP A 48 13.11 -0.36 0.99
CA ASP A 48 12.13 -1.42 0.66
C ASP A 48 11.70 -1.30 -0.81
N CYS A 49 11.34 -0.10 -1.29
CA CYS A 49 11.00 0.13 -2.71
C CYS A 49 12.16 -0.27 -3.64
N LEU A 50 13.38 0.17 -3.32
CA LEU A 50 14.61 -0.15 -4.07
C LEU A 50 14.88 -1.66 -4.09
N SER A 51 14.74 -2.33 -2.94
CA SER A 51 14.95 -3.77 -2.81
C SER A 51 13.90 -4.59 -3.56
N HIS A 52 12.68 -4.05 -3.70
CA HIS A 52 11.62 -4.65 -4.52
C HIS A 52 11.75 -4.32 -6.01
N GLY A 53 12.71 -3.47 -6.40
CA GLY A 53 12.97 -3.11 -7.80
C GLY A 53 11.89 -2.25 -8.46
N GLU A 54 10.94 -1.73 -7.67
CA GLU A 54 9.87 -0.86 -8.16
C GLU A 54 10.27 0.61 -7.94
N GLU A 55 9.90 1.47 -8.88
CA GLU A 55 10.09 2.91 -8.72
C GLU A 55 9.36 3.41 -7.46
N MET A 56 9.94 4.41 -6.79
CA MET A 56 9.43 4.99 -5.55
C MET A 56 8.12 5.76 -5.80
N SER A 57 7.04 5.01 -6.01
CA SER A 57 5.72 5.49 -6.41
C SER A 57 4.71 5.17 -5.32
N PHE A 58 3.90 6.18 -4.98
CA PHE A 58 2.86 6.06 -3.97
C PHE A 58 1.47 6.04 -4.63
N PRO A 59 0.52 5.21 -4.17
CA PRO A 59 0.60 4.32 -3.00
C PRO A 59 1.40 3.03 -3.28
N PHE A 60 2.20 2.60 -2.31
CA PHE A 60 2.90 1.32 -2.35
C PHE A 60 2.18 0.36 -1.40
N VAL A 61 1.68 -0.77 -1.90
CA VAL A 61 0.85 -1.70 -1.14
C VAL A 61 1.51 -3.06 -1.10
N LYS A 62 1.89 -3.51 0.09
CA LYS A 62 2.48 -4.80 0.35
C LYS A 62 1.41 -5.73 0.91
N ILE A 63 1.12 -6.82 0.21
CA ILE A 63 0.07 -7.79 0.55
C ILE A 63 0.74 -9.15 0.74
N GLY A 64 1.13 -9.47 1.98
CA GLY A 64 1.92 -10.66 2.27
C GLY A 64 3.32 -10.57 1.65
N GLU A 65 3.58 -11.42 0.65
CA GLU A 65 4.83 -11.44 -0.11
C GLU A 65 4.75 -10.62 -1.41
N ASP A 66 3.53 -10.28 -1.84
CA ASP A 66 3.29 -9.53 -3.06
C ASP A 66 3.38 -8.02 -2.81
N VAL A 67 3.89 -7.30 -3.81
CA VAL A 67 3.96 -5.84 -3.81
C VAL A 67 3.16 -5.29 -4.98
N VAL A 68 2.40 -4.24 -4.71
CA VAL A 68 1.61 -3.50 -5.70
C VAL A 68 1.94 -2.04 -5.58
N VAL A 69 2.59 -1.51 -6.60
CA VAL A 69 2.85 -0.08 -6.72
C VAL A 69 1.73 0.60 -7.52
N GLY A 70 1.28 1.74 -7.01
CA GLY A 70 0.16 2.51 -7.53
C GLY A 70 -1.21 2.02 -7.03
N TYR A 71 -2.25 2.78 -7.37
CA TYR A 71 -3.64 2.42 -7.06
C TYR A 71 -4.19 1.45 -8.09
N ASN A 72 -4.25 0.16 -7.75
CA ASN A 72 -4.77 -0.89 -8.63
C ASN A 72 -5.81 -1.77 -7.91
N PRO A 73 -7.10 -1.40 -7.93
CA PRO A 73 -8.15 -2.13 -7.22
C PRO A 73 -8.32 -3.58 -7.71
N GLN A 74 -8.07 -3.85 -9.00
CA GLN A 74 -8.10 -5.20 -9.55
C GLN A 74 -7.02 -6.09 -8.93
N ARG A 75 -5.76 -5.63 -8.87
CA ARG A 75 -4.68 -6.37 -8.21
C ARG A 75 -4.98 -6.61 -6.74
N TYR A 76 -5.50 -5.61 -6.02
CA TYR A 76 -5.86 -5.79 -4.61
C TYR A 76 -6.91 -6.88 -4.44
N SER A 77 -7.94 -6.90 -5.29
CA SER A 77 -8.98 -7.94 -5.29
C SER A 77 -8.40 -9.33 -5.50
N SER A 78 -7.55 -9.49 -6.53
CA SER A 78 -6.90 -10.77 -6.82
C SER A 78 -5.98 -11.23 -5.68
N LEU A 79 -5.16 -10.34 -5.13
CA LEU A 79 -4.20 -10.68 -4.08
C LEU A 79 -4.87 -11.06 -2.76
N LEU A 80 -5.97 -10.37 -2.44
CA LEU A 80 -6.77 -10.63 -1.24
C LEU A 80 -7.81 -11.74 -1.42
N ASN A 81 -7.92 -12.32 -2.63
CA ASN A 81 -8.94 -13.33 -2.97
C ASN A 81 -10.35 -12.85 -2.60
N LEU A 82 -10.66 -11.58 -2.89
CA LEU A 82 -11.97 -11.02 -2.63
C LEU A 82 -12.97 -11.55 -3.67
N PRO A 83 -14.14 -12.06 -3.25
CA PRO A 83 -15.18 -12.44 -4.19
C PRO A 83 -15.68 -11.20 -4.93
N GLU A 84 -15.63 -11.21 -6.26
CA GLU A 84 -16.43 -10.30 -7.08
C GLU A 84 -17.90 -10.61 -6.78
N ARG A 85 -18.61 -9.68 -6.15
CA ARG A 85 -20.03 -9.83 -5.82
C ARG A 85 -20.86 -8.89 -6.69
#